data_AF-A0A495ZTB9-F1
#
_entry.id   AF-A0A495ZTB9-F1
#
_cell.length_a   1.000
_cell.length_b   1.000
_cell.length_c   1.000
_cell.angle_alpha   90.00
_cell.angle_beta   90.00
_cell.angle_gamma   90.00
#
_symmetry.space_group_name_H-M   'P 1'
#
loop_
_entity.id
_entity.type
_entity.pdbx_description
1 polymer ?
#
loop_
_entity_poly.entity_id
_entity_poly.type
_entity_poly.pdbx_seq_one_letter_code
_entity_poly.pdbx_strand_id
1 'polypeptide(L)' 'MAHPKRKTSKSKKRMRRSHSALHDKATSVCSYCGETIISHRVCSECGHYNGRPVLKSADES' A
#
# COMPACT_ATOMS: atom_id res chain seq x y z
N MET A 1 38.66 -11.16 1.87
CA MET A 1 37.22 -10.89 1.63
C MET A 1 36.60 -12.09 0.92
N ALA A 2 35.36 -12.46 1.26
CA ALA A 2 34.70 -13.59 0.61
C ALA A 2 34.17 -13.18 -0.78
N HIS A 3 34.59 -13.91 -1.81
CA HIS A 3 34.10 -13.72 -3.18
C HIS A 3 33.33 -14.95 -3.66
N PRO A 4 32.27 -14.76 -4.47
CA PRO A 4 31.55 -15.89 -5.05
C PRO A 4 32.47 -16.65 -6.01
N LYS A 5 32.64 -17.96 -5.77
CA LYS A 5 33.49 -18.83 -6.60
C LYS A 5 33.00 -18.95 -8.05
N ARG A 6 31.68 -18.85 -8.27
CA ARG A 6 31.03 -18.99 -9.59
C ARG A 6 29.82 -18.07 -9.72
N LYS A 7 29.46 -17.76 -10.97
CA LYS A 7 28.22 -17.05 -11.32
C LYS A 7 27.00 -17.90 -10.96
N THR A 8 26.01 -17.30 -10.31
CA THR A 8 24.72 -17.95 -10.06
C THR A 8 23.96 -18.18 -11.37
N SER A 9 23.46 -19.40 -11.60
CA SER A 9 22.68 -19.73 -12.81
C SER A 9 21.38 -18.91 -12.89
N LYS A 10 20.85 -18.75 -14.11
CA LYS A 10 19.57 -18.04 -14.33
C LYS A 10 18.43 -18.68 -13.53
N SER A 11 18.37 -20.01 -13.48
CA SER A 11 17.37 -20.76 -12.72
C SER A 11 17.46 -20.47 -11.21
N LYS A 12 18.67 -20.58 -10.62
CA LYS A 12 18.87 -20.32 -9.18
C LYS A 12 18.57 -18.87 -8.79
N LYS A 13 18.89 -17.91 -9.66
CA LYS A 13 18.52 -16.49 -9.48
C LYS A 13 17.01 -16.28 -9.49
N ARG A 14 16.28 -16.92 -10.42
CA ARG A 14 14.82 -16.80 -10.53
C ARG A 14 14.10 -17.46 -9.36
N MET A 15 14.51 -18.67 -8.98
CA MET A 15 13.98 -19.38 -7.81
C MET A 15 14.18 -18.58 -6.52
N ARG A 16 15.34 -17.93 -6.34
CA ARG A 16 15.55 -17.05 -5.17
C ARG A 16 14.61 -15.83 -5.17
N ARG A 17 14.23 -15.32 -6.35
CA ARG A 17 13.34 -14.15 -6.50
C ARG A 17 11.86 -14.50 -6.53
N SER A 18 11.47 -15.78 -6.48
CA SER A 18 10.06 -16.19 -6.55
C SER A 18 9.21 -15.64 -5.41
N HIS A 19 9.82 -15.40 -4.25
CA HIS A 19 9.15 -14.85 -3.07
C HIS A 19 9.19 -13.33 -3.01
N SER A 20 9.84 -12.65 -3.96
CA SER A 20 10.00 -11.19 -3.96
C SER A 20 8.91 -10.48 -4.77
N ALA A 21 7.69 -10.99 -4.75
CA ALA A 21 6.54 -10.35 -5.38
C ALA A 21 6.03 -9.18 -4.51
N LEU A 22 5.54 -8.12 -5.16
CA LEU A 22 4.84 -7.04 -4.48
C LEU A 22 3.38 -7.46 -4.25
N HIS A 23 2.80 -7.03 -3.13
CA HIS A 23 1.39 -7.22 -2.83
C HIS A 23 0.66 -5.89 -2.94
N ASP A 24 -0.56 -5.95 -3.49
CA ASP A 24 -1.45 -4.79 -3.53
C ASP A 24 -1.93 -4.41 -2.12
N LYS A 25 -2.23 -3.14 -1.93
CA LYS A 25 -2.77 -2.63 -0.66
C LYS A 25 -4.27 -2.87 -0.63
N ALA A 26 -4.79 -3.21 0.55
CA ALA A 26 -6.23 -3.29 0.75
C ALA A 26 -6.87 -1.90 0.66
N THR A 27 -7.82 -1.75 -0.26
CA THR A 27 -8.60 -0.53 -0.46
C THR A 27 -10.09 -0.82 -0.26
N SER A 28 -10.82 0.18 0.23
CA SER A 28 -12.27 0.15 0.46
C SER A 28 -12.90 1.44 -0.04
N VAL A 29 -14.19 1.44 -0.36
CA VAL A 29 -14.91 2.65 -0.76
C VAL A 29 -15.32 3.44 0.48
N CYS A 30 -15.11 4.76 0.48
CA CYS A 30 -15.61 5.64 1.54
C CYS A 30 -17.13 5.73 1.47
N SER A 31 -17.81 5.45 2.59
CA SER A 31 -19.28 5.52 2.66
C SER A 31 -19.87 6.93 2.57
N TYR A 32 -19.05 7.98 2.66
CA TYR A 32 -19.52 9.38 2.63
C TYR A 32 -19.34 10.03 1.26
N CYS A 33 -18.13 10.00 0.69
CA CYS A 33 -17.83 10.65 -0.59
C CYS A 33 -17.71 9.67 -1.78
N GLY A 34 -17.69 8.36 -1.56
CA GLY A 34 -17.54 7.36 -2.62
C GLY A 34 -16.10 7.17 -3.13
N GLU A 35 -15.12 7.88 -2.57
CA GLU A 35 -13.71 7.78 -3.00
C GLU A 35 -13.04 6.48 -2.50
N THR A 36 -12.00 6.04 -3.20
CA THR A 36 -11.21 4.86 -2.81
C THR A 36 -10.26 5.22 -1.67
N ILE A 37 -10.45 4.60 -0.51
CA ILE A 37 -9.62 4.81 0.69
C ILE A 37 -8.85 3.54 1.06
N ILE A 38 -7.77 3.71 1.82
CA ILE A 38 -7.12 2.59 2.48
C ILE A 38 -7.98 2.16 3.66
N SER A 39 -8.21 0.85 3.82
CA SER A 39 -9.01 0.31 4.92
C SER A 39 -8.49 0.78 6.29
N HIS A 40 -9.39 1.08 7.22
CA HIS A 40 -9.11 1.59 8.57
C HIS A 40 -8.35 2.93 8.64
N ARG A 41 -8.37 3.74 7.58
CA ARG A 41 -7.85 5.12 7.61
C ARG A 41 -8.96 6.15 7.43
N VAL A 42 -8.72 7.35 7.94
CA VAL A 42 -9.55 8.52 7.65
C VAL A 42 -9.45 8.83 6.16
N CYS A 43 -10.58 9.18 5.53
CA CYS A 43 -10.58 9.61 4.14
C CYS A 43 -9.82 10.94 4.00
N SER A 44 -8.87 11.01 3.07
CA SER A 44 -8.09 12.22 2.82
C SER A 44 -8.92 13.35 2.20
N GLU A 45 -9.92 13.00 1.39
CA GLU A 45 -10.78 13.97 0.71
C GLU A 45 -11.79 14.60 1.68
N CYS A 46 -12.62 13.77 2.33
CA CYS A 46 -13.71 14.29 3.15
C CYS A 46 -13.38 14.39 4.65
N GLY A 47 -12.24 13.86 5.12
CA GLY A 47 -11.87 13.91 6.55
C GLY A 47 -12.76 13.05 7.48
N HIS A 48 -13.61 12.20 6.91
CA HIS A 48 -14.52 11.34 7.67
C HIS A 48 -13.95 9.94 7.89
N TYR A 49 -14.25 9.37 9.05
CA TYR A 49 -14.01 7.96 9.38
C TYR A 49 -15.23 7.39 10.10
N ASN A 50 -15.73 6.26 9.60
CA ASN A 50 -16.89 5.57 10.17
C ASN A 50 -18.12 6.48 10.39
N GLY A 51 -18.41 7.34 9.41
CA GLY A 51 -19.53 8.28 9.44
C GLY A 51 -19.36 9.48 10.38
N ARG A 52 -18.20 9.65 11.03
CA ARG A 52 -17.92 10.80 11.90
C ARG A 52 -16.88 11.72 11.25
N PRO A 53 -17.06 13.06 11.31
CA PRO A 53 -16.02 13.99 10.93
C PRO A 53 -14.88 13.93 11.96
N VAL A 54 -13.69 13.51 11.54
CA VAL A 54 -12.50 13.40 12.42
C VAL A 54 -11.54 14.56 12.18
N LEU A 55 -11.46 15.02 10.94
CA LEU A 55 -10.71 16.20 10.55
C LEU A 55 -11.70 17.33 10.21
N LYS A 56 -11.38 18.56 10.62
CA LYS A 56 -11.94 19.74 9.96
C LYS A 56 -11.28 19.77 8.58
N SER A 57 -12.06 19.59 7.52
CA SER A 57 -11.60 19.55 6.14
C SER A 57 -10.66 20.73 5.82
N ALA A 58 -9.69 20.50 4.94
CA ALA A 58 -8.71 21.48 4.48
C ALA A 58 -9.30 22.54 3.50
N ASP A 59 -10.62 22.67 3.43
CA ASP A 59 -11.34 23.72 2.68
C ASP A 59 -11.50 25.02 3.50
N GLU A 60 -10.66 25.25 4.51
CA GLU A 60 -10.59 26.52 5.25
C GLU A 60 -9.13 26.93 5.52
N SER A 61 -8.42 27.33 4.46
CA SER A 61 -7.23 28.23 4.50
C SER A 61 -6.99 28.87 3.13
#